data_AF-W1QIP6-F1
#
_entry.id   AF-W1QIP6-F1
#
_cell.length_a   1.000
_cell.length_b   1.000
_cell.length_c   1.000
_cell.angle_alpha   90.00
_cell.angle_beta   90.00
_cell.angle_gamma   90.00
#
_symmetry.space_group_name_H-M   'P 1'
#
loop_
_entity.id
_entity.type
_entity.pdbx_description
1 polymer ?
#
loop_
_entity_poly.entity_id
_entity_poly.type
_entity_poly.pdbx_seq_one_letter_code
_entity_poly.pdbx_strand_id
1 'polypeptide(L)'
;MSLTRLFSTTRQVRAFPLAVKELLARHSIDARPGDFEADANEPIIDHLRRRSLIETVVNEDQLARLAREKTLGLYCGADPTAKSLHLGNLLPLMVLLHFNLRGHSITALVGGATGTVGDPSGKTTERAQMEQQERLDNVARIQAQFEQFFRNGRRYAASRNHVLDRPHGEVAVRNNYDWWKDMGFLEFLARYGRFIRVNQMLSRDSIRSRLDSEQGIGFNEFTYQLLQAYDFYYLNKNHGIDVQVGGNDQYGNIVAGLDLIDRMHPGEKKKAFGVTVPLLTTANGVKFGKSAGNAVFIDKNLTPSFQLYQFLYNTLDEDVPKLLYKFSLLPTALIERVCDFHRQNRALRLGQRLLAVEMCDFLHGDGEGRANLVISDALYEDTELDVDEVLAAFRRQNMITAVCEEELASVGDLLHRKLAGVSKKEIKRLLAGGAVSVGKQRVKLSRWDDPVDRTLVLDGRLLLIRTGKQVHVFEVK
;
A
#
# COMPACT_ATOMS: atom_id res chain seq x y z
N MET A 1 44.49 38.18 -14.80
CA MET A 1 44.63 36.84 -14.21
C MET A 1 43.27 36.41 -13.69
N SER A 2 42.74 35.33 -14.27
CA SER A 2 41.37 34.85 -14.13
C SER A 2 41.19 34.03 -12.85
N LEU A 3 40.25 34.43 -11.98
CA LEU A 3 39.71 33.62 -10.88
C LEU A 3 38.46 32.85 -11.36
N THR A 4 38.59 32.15 -12.49
CA THR A 4 37.59 31.20 -12.96
C THR A 4 38.12 29.80 -12.65
N ARG A 5 37.67 29.22 -11.53
CA ARG A 5 37.59 27.77 -11.23
C ARG A 5 37.44 27.59 -9.72
N LEU A 6 36.20 27.40 -9.27
CA LEU A 6 35.82 26.60 -8.10
C LEU A 6 34.28 26.44 -8.06
N PHE A 7 33.67 26.13 -9.22
CA PHE A 7 32.37 25.46 -9.21
C PHE A 7 32.66 23.95 -9.18
N SER A 8 32.84 23.44 -7.96
CA SER A 8 32.67 22.03 -7.67
C SER A 8 31.23 21.66 -8.03
N THR A 9 31.07 20.75 -8.96
CA THR A 9 29.81 20.09 -9.31
C THR A 9 29.34 19.23 -8.13
N THR A 10 28.80 19.85 -7.09
CA THR A 10 27.86 19.18 -6.20
C THR A 10 26.59 18.97 -7.00
N ARG A 11 26.34 17.73 -7.47
CA ARG A 11 25.00 17.32 -7.91
C ARG A 11 24.03 17.70 -6.79
N GLN A 12 23.27 18.77 -6.97
CA GLN A 12 22.19 19.12 -6.06
C GLN A 12 21.25 17.92 -6.00
N VAL A 13 21.08 17.36 -4.79
CA VAL A 13 20.05 16.36 -4.51
C VAL A 13 18.73 16.92 -5.03
N ARG A 14 18.06 16.23 -5.96
CA ARG A 14 16.65 16.55 -6.23
C ARG A 14 15.94 16.51 -4.90
N ALA A 15 15.44 17.68 -4.51
CA ALA A 15 14.84 17.94 -3.23
C ALA A 15 13.80 16.85 -2.90
N PHE A 16 13.97 16.13 -1.78
CA PHE A 16 12.85 15.48 -1.10
C PHE A 16 11.61 16.38 -1.15
N PRO A 17 10.39 15.83 -1.23
CA PRO A 17 9.20 16.67 -1.16
C PRO A 17 9.23 17.53 0.09
N LEU A 18 8.66 18.73 -0.04
CA LEU A 18 8.69 19.75 1.01
C LEU A 18 8.23 19.20 2.36
N ALA A 19 7.16 18.41 2.39
CA ALA A 19 6.65 17.79 3.62
C ALA A 19 7.70 16.94 4.35
N VAL A 20 8.44 16.11 3.61
CA VAL A 20 9.48 15.25 4.20
C VAL A 20 10.64 16.10 4.69
N LYS A 21 11.06 17.10 3.90
CA LYS A 21 12.11 18.03 4.31
C LYS A 21 11.77 18.77 5.60
N GLU A 22 10.56 19.32 5.68
CA GLU A 22 10.11 20.06 6.85
C GLU A 22 10.05 19.17 8.10
N LEU A 23 9.51 17.95 7.97
CA LEU A 23 9.46 17.00 9.09
C LEU A 23 10.86 16.64 9.60
N LEU A 24 11.82 16.43 8.70
CA LEU A 24 13.18 16.02 9.08
C LEU A 24 14.04 17.21 9.56
N ALA A 25 13.98 18.34 8.88
CA ALA A 25 14.80 19.52 9.17
C ALA A 25 14.45 20.16 10.53
N ARG A 26 13.19 20.10 10.96
CA ARG A 26 12.75 20.57 12.29
C ARG A 26 13.46 19.84 13.45
N HIS A 27 14.06 18.68 13.17
CA HIS A 27 14.71 17.84 14.16
C HIS A 27 16.18 17.58 13.84
N SER A 28 16.77 18.36 12.94
CA SER A 28 18.17 18.22 12.50
C SER A 28 18.51 16.82 11.98
N ILE A 29 17.54 16.15 11.34
CA ILE A 29 17.75 14.86 10.68
C ILE A 29 17.99 15.13 9.20
N ASP A 30 19.21 14.91 8.75
CA ASP A 30 19.53 15.10 7.34
C ASP A 30 19.54 13.77 6.58
N ALA A 31 19.01 13.81 5.37
CA ALA A 31 19.17 12.74 4.39
C ALA A 31 20.41 13.01 3.53
N ARG A 32 21.36 12.08 3.53
CA ARG A 32 22.67 12.26 2.90
C ARG A 32 22.67 11.55 1.55
N PRO A 33 23.29 12.13 0.49
CA PRO A 33 23.40 11.45 -0.81
C PRO A 33 23.97 10.03 -0.70
N GLY A 34 25.00 9.86 0.12
CA GLY A 34 25.64 8.56 0.35
C GLY A 34 24.72 7.50 0.98
N ASP A 35 23.65 7.89 1.68
CA ASP A 35 22.68 6.91 2.21
C ASP A 35 21.98 6.17 1.05
N PHE A 36 21.63 6.89 -0.01
CA PHE A 36 20.96 6.32 -1.18
C PHE A 36 21.88 5.47 -2.05
N GLU A 37 23.14 5.89 -2.19
CA GLU A 37 24.15 5.14 -2.94
C GLU A 37 24.49 3.82 -2.26
N ALA A 38 24.57 3.81 -0.93
CA ALA A 38 24.79 2.59 -0.15
C ALA A 38 23.68 1.56 -0.41
N ASP A 39 22.41 1.97 -0.32
CA ASP A 39 21.26 1.10 -0.57
C ASP A 39 21.19 0.61 -2.02
N ALA A 40 21.52 1.48 -2.99
CA ALA A 40 21.50 1.13 -4.41
C ALA A 40 22.60 0.14 -4.82
N ASN A 41 23.74 0.16 -4.13
CA ASN A 41 24.89 -0.71 -4.40
C ASN A 41 24.89 -2.00 -3.56
N GLU A 42 24.10 -2.05 -2.48
CA GLU A 42 23.90 -3.28 -1.72
C GLU A 42 23.24 -4.37 -2.59
N PRO A 43 23.66 -5.64 -2.52
CA PRO A 43 22.98 -6.73 -3.21
C PRO A 43 21.48 -6.78 -2.89
N ILE A 44 20.64 -7.05 -3.88
CA ILE A 44 19.18 -6.89 -3.73
C ILE A 44 18.56 -7.78 -2.65
N ILE A 45 19.08 -9.00 -2.51
CA ILE A 45 18.58 -9.92 -1.47
C ILE A 45 18.93 -9.40 -0.07
N ASP A 46 20.17 -8.94 0.14
CA ASP A 46 20.62 -8.36 1.41
C ASP A 46 19.82 -7.11 1.76
N HIS A 47 19.60 -6.24 0.77
CA HIS A 47 18.78 -5.04 0.93
C HIS A 47 17.35 -5.37 1.33
N LEU A 48 16.71 -6.33 0.67
CA LEU A 48 15.35 -6.75 0.99
C LEU A 48 15.26 -7.44 2.36
N ARG A 49 16.29 -8.18 2.78
CA ARG A 49 16.41 -8.72 4.15
C ARG A 49 16.52 -7.62 5.19
N ARG A 50 17.36 -6.60 4.95
CA ARG A 50 17.49 -5.43 5.83
C ARG A 50 16.15 -4.70 5.99
N ARG A 51 15.37 -4.60 4.90
CA ARG A 51 14.02 -4.03 4.92
C ARG A 51 12.94 -4.94 5.50
N SER A 52 13.31 -6.15 5.95
CA SER A 52 12.37 -7.16 6.46
C SER A 52 11.24 -7.50 5.46
N LEU A 53 11.59 -7.53 4.17
CA LEU A 53 10.69 -7.86 3.07
C LEU A 53 10.79 -9.32 2.62
N ILE A 54 11.81 -10.06 3.07
CA ILE A 54 12.01 -11.48 2.76
C ILE A 54 11.80 -12.30 4.03
N GLU A 55 10.99 -13.35 3.92
CA GLU A 55 10.87 -14.42 4.91
C GLU A 55 11.73 -15.62 4.48
N THR A 56 11.44 -16.17 3.30
CA THR A 56 12.14 -17.34 2.74
C THR A 56 12.52 -17.09 1.29
N VAL A 57 13.71 -17.54 0.90
CA VAL A 57 14.14 -17.62 -0.51
C VAL A 57 14.54 -19.07 -0.81
N VAL A 58 13.93 -19.65 -1.83
CA VAL A 58 14.32 -20.97 -2.32
C VAL A 58 15.59 -20.81 -3.13
N ASN A 59 16.70 -21.42 -2.67
CA ASN A 59 18.01 -21.40 -3.32
C ASN A 59 18.61 -19.99 -3.46
N GLU A 60 18.78 -19.35 -2.30
CA GLU A 60 19.15 -17.93 -2.17
C GLU A 60 20.48 -17.55 -2.81
N ASP A 61 21.55 -18.32 -2.59
CA ASP A 61 22.88 -18.01 -3.11
C ASP A 61 22.87 -17.92 -4.65
N GLN A 62 22.13 -18.81 -5.29
CA GLN A 62 21.98 -18.82 -6.74
C GLN A 62 21.14 -17.63 -7.23
N LEU A 63 20.04 -17.29 -6.54
CA LEU A 63 19.24 -16.12 -6.88
C LEU A 63 20.04 -14.82 -6.73
N ALA A 64 20.77 -14.65 -5.62
CA ALA A 64 21.60 -13.49 -5.32
C ALA A 64 22.74 -13.32 -6.35
N ARG A 65 23.31 -14.43 -6.83
CA ARG A 65 24.27 -14.40 -7.94
C ARG A 65 23.61 -13.97 -9.25
N LEU A 66 22.52 -14.64 -9.65
CA LEU A 66 21.86 -14.37 -10.93
C LEU A 66 21.27 -12.96 -11.02
N ALA A 67 20.78 -12.41 -9.91
CA ALA A 67 20.28 -11.04 -9.84
C ALA A 67 21.37 -9.99 -10.14
N ARG A 68 22.65 -10.34 -10.03
CA ARG A 68 23.79 -9.47 -10.40
C ARG A 68 24.24 -9.69 -11.85
N GLU A 69 24.06 -10.91 -12.37
CA GLU A 69 24.59 -11.31 -13.68
C GLU A 69 23.63 -11.03 -14.83
N LYS A 70 22.31 -11.06 -14.59
CA LYS A 70 21.29 -10.90 -15.63
C LYS A 70 20.04 -10.16 -15.15
N THR A 71 19.26 -9.70 -16.12
CA THR A 71 17.89 -9.25 -15.88
C THR A 71 17.02 -10.47 -15.58
N LEU A 72 16.42 -10.50 -14.39
CA LEU A 72 15.45 -11.51 -13.98
C LEU A 72 14.03 -11.05 -14.31
N GLY A 73 13.17 -12.02 -14.64
CA GLY A 73 11.72 -11.81 -14.65
C GLY A 73 11.10 -12.23 -13.31
N LEU A 74 10.27 -11.38 -12.70
CA LEU A 74 9.57 -11.72 -11.45
C LEU A 74 8.06 -11.59 -11.65
N TYR A 75 7.29 -12.38 -10.92
CA TYR A 75 5.85 -12.18 -10.85
C TYR A 75 5.28 -12.35 -9.45
N CYS A 76 4.15 -11.68 -9.22
CA CYS A 76 3.30 -11.87 -8.06
C CYS A 76 1.85 -11.91 -8.52
N GLY A 77 1.07 -12.85 -7.97
CA GLY A 77 -0.35 -13.00 -8.27
C GLY A 77 -1.25 -12.42 -7.19
N ALA A 78 -2.39 -11.85 -7.59
CA ALA A 78 -3.49 -11.57 -6.68
C ALA A 78 -4.83 -12.06 -7.26
N ASP A 79 -5.57 -12.81 -6.45
CA ASP A 79 -6.94 -13.21 -6.77
C ASP A 79 -7.91 -12.04 -6.53
N PRO A 80 -8.91 -11.85 -7.41
CA PRO A 80 -9.88 -10.74 -7.35
C PRO A 80 -10.98 -10.96 -6.31
N THR A 81 -10.61 -11.22 -5.05
CA THR A 81 -11.54 -11.54 -3.96
C THR A 81 -12.24 -10.34 -3.34
N ALA A 82 -11.84 -9.12 -3.70
CA ALA A 82 -12.38 -7.87 -3.18
C ALA A 82 -12.32 -6.80 -4.27
N LYS A 83 -13.05 -5.70 -4.05
CA LYS A 83 -13.11 -4.55 -4.97
C LYS A 83 -11.78 -3.83 -5.14
N SER A 84 -10.83 -4.06 -4.24
CA SER A 84 -9.52 -3.41 -4.20
C SER A 84 -8.50 -4.26 -3.45
N LEU A 85 -7.23 -4.10 -3.82
CA LEU A 85 -6.10 -4.49 -2.99
C LEU A 85 -6.10 -3.68 -1.67
N HIS A 86 -5.53 -4.26 -0.63
CA HIS A 86 -5.36 -3.62 0.69
C HIS A 86 -3.89 -3.62 1.10
N LEU A 87 -3.54 -2.91 2.18
CA LEU A 87 -2.15 -2.79 2.66
C LEU A 87 -1.42 -4.14 2.83
N GLY A 88 -2.12 -5.20 3.23
CA GLY A 88 -1.53 -6.55 3.32
C GLY A 88 -1.05 -7.14 1.99
N ASN A 89 -1.59 -6.72 0.84
CA ASN A 89 -1.14 -7.17 -0.48
C ASN A 89 0.13 -6.45 -0.95
N LEU A 90 0.56 -5.41 -0.24
CA LEU A 90 1.63 -4.55 -0.73
C LEU A 90 3.03 -5.15 -0.55
N LEU A 91 3.26 -6.03 0.43
CA LEU A 91 4.62 -6.55 0.69
C LEU A 91 5.21 -7.30 -0.52
N PRO A 92 4.49 -8.24 -1.16
CA PRO A 92 4.99 -8.87 -2.38
C PRO A 92 5.22 -7.85 -3.50
N LEU A 93 4.34 -6.85 -3.63
CA LEU A 93 4.45 -5.80 -4.66
C LEU A 93 5.64 -4.86 -4.40
N MET A 94 6.00 -4.62 -3.14
CA MET A 94 7.21 -3.89 -2.76
C MET A 94 8.46 -4.64 -3.19
N VAL A 95 8.52 -5.96 -3.00
CA VAL A 95 9.63 -6.77 -3.52
C VAL A 95 9.74 -6.61 -5.04
N LEU A 96 8.63 -6.75 -5.78
CA LEU A 96 8.61 -6.49 -7.22
C LEU A 96 9.11 -5.08 -7.57
N LEU A 97 8.64 -4.04 -6.86
CA LEU A 97 9.06 -2.66 -7.10
C LEU A 97 10.57 -2.48 -6.86
N HIS A 98 11.12 -3.03 -5.78
CA HIS A 98 12.57 -2.98 -5.51
C HIS A 98 13.39 -3.66 -6.62
N PHE A 99 12.94 -4.81 -7.12
CA PHE A 99 13.56 -5.47 -8.27
C PHE A 99 13.46 -4.61 -9.55
N ASN A 100 12.29 -4.01 -9.78
CA ASN A 100 12.05 -3.19 -10.97
C ASN A 100 12.90 -1.92 -11.01
N LEU A 101 13.06 -1.26 -9.87
CA LEU A 101 13.92 -0.09 -9.72
C LEU A 101 15.39 -0.40 -9.97
N ARG A 102 15.79 -1.69 -9.91
CA ARG A 102 17.14 -2.17 -10.23
C ARG A 102 17.26 -2.81 -11.62
N GLY A 103 16.28 -2.59 -12.49
CA GLY A 103 16.34 -3.01 -13.90
C GLY A 103 15.71 -4.37 -14.18
N HIS A 104 15.17 -5.07 -13.18
CA HIS A 104 14.52 -6.36 -13.39
C HIS A 104 13.08 -6.23 -13.91
N SER A 105 12.67 -7.13 -14.78
CA SER A 105 11.32 -7.12 -15.33
C SER A 105 10.33 -7.73 -14.34
N ILE A 106 9.16 -7.13 -14.20
CA ILE A 106 8.14 -7.57 -13.26
C ILE A 106 6.78 -7.76 -13.96
N THR A 107 6.04 -8.76 -13.50
CA THR A 107 4.69 -9.05 -13.97
C THR A 107 3.74 -9.15 -12.77
N ALA A 108 2.70 -8.34 -12.74
CA ALA A 108 1.57 -8.58 -11.85
C ALA A 108 0.56 -9.49 -12.54
N LEU A 109 0.19 -10.58 -11.88
CA LEU A 109 -0.77 -11.55 -12.39
C LEU A 109 -2.11 -11.37 -11.69
N VAL A 110 -3.15 -11.06 -12.46
CA VAL A 110 -4.53 -11.07 -11.99
C VAL A 110 -5.08 -12.48 -12.12
N GLY A 111 -5.58 -13.01 -11.01
CA GLY A 111 -6.15 -14.36 -10.91
C GLY A 111 -7.57 -14.47 -11.46
N GLY A 112 -7.82 -14.10 -12.72
CA GLY A 112 -9.17 -14.16 -13.30
C GLY A 112 -9.78 -15.57 -13.33
N ALA A 113 -8.97 -16.59 -13.64
CA ALA A 113 -9.36 -17.99 -13.60
C ALA A 113 -9.29 -18.58 -12.17
N THR A 114 -8.17 -18.40 -11.47
CA THR A 114 -7.95 -18.91 -10.10
C THR A 114 -8.95 -18.35 -9.09
N GLY A 115 -9.37 -17.09 -9.27
CA GLY A 115 -10.42 -16.46 -8.48
C GLY A 115 -11.79 -17.11 -8.61
N THR A 116 -12.06 -17.89 -9.66
CA THR A 116 -13.29 -18.70 -9.80
C THR A 116 -13.29 -19.90 -8.85
N VAL A 117 -12.10 -20.45 -8.59
CA VAL A 117 -11.91 -21.68 -7.82
C VAL A 117 -11.71 -21.35 -6.33
N GLY A 118 -10.87 -20.36 -6.05
CA GLY A 118 -10.61 -19.84 -4.70
C GLY A 118 -9.46 -20.53 -3.97
N ASP A 119 -8.47 -19.73 -3.53
CA ASP A 119 -7.32 -20.23 -2.74
C ASP A 119 -7.70 -20.61 -1.29
N PRO A 120 -7.42 -21.86 -0.83
CA PRO A 120 -7.61 -22.29 0.56
C PRO A 120 -6.46 -21.88 1.51
N SER A 121 -5.33 -21.39 1.00
CA SER A 121 -4.12 -21.15 1.81
C SER A 121 -4.36 -20.15 2.95
N GLY A 122 -4.04 -20.57 4.18
CA GLY A 122 -4.15 -19.72 5.38
C GLY A 122 -5.59 -19.43 5.84
N LYS A 123 -6.59 -20.22 5.41
CA LYS A 123 -8.01 -20.08 5.80
C LYS A 123 -8.56 -21.36 6.45
N THR A 124 -9.57 -21.19 7.31
CA THR A 124 -10.22 -22.29 8.05
C THR A 124 -11.60 -22.69 7.51
N THR A 125 -12.20 -21.89 6.62
CA THR A 125 -13.55 -22.12 6.05
C THR A 125 -13.54 -21.98 4.52
N GLU A 126 -14.49 -22.64 3.85
CA GLU A 126 -14.70 -22.54 2.40
C GLU A 126 -15.13 -21.12 1.97
N ARG A 127 -14.84 -20.71 0.73
CA ARG A 127 -15.24 -19.39 0.18
C ARG A 127 -16.66 -19.42 -0.36
N ALA A 128 -17.43 -18.37 -0.08
CA ALA A 128 -18.68 -18.10 -0.78
C ALA A 128 -18.41 -17.74 -2.26
N GLN A 129 -19.24 -18.26 -3.17
CA GLN A 129 -19.16 -17.92 -4.59
C GLN A 129 -19.58 -16.46 -4.82
N MET A 130 -18.77 -15.68 -5.51
CA MET A 130 -19.11 -14.33 -5.97
C MET A 130 -19.83 -14.39 -7.32
N GLU A 131 -20.75 -13.45 -7.56
CA GLU A 131 -21.40 -13.32 -8.88
C GLU A 131 -20.37 -13.02 -9.98
N GLN A 132 -20.60 -13.56 -11.18
CA GLN A 132 -19.67 -13.44 -12.29
C GLN A 132 -19.39 -11.99 -12.67
N GLN A 133 -20.41 -11.13 -12.66
CA GLN A 133 -20.27 -9.71 -13.00
C GLN A 133 -19.40 -8.98 -11.98
N GLU A 134 -19.64 -9.19 -10.67
CA GLU A 134 -18.83 -8.59 -9.60
C GLU A 134 -17.36 -9.02 -9.71
N ARG A 135 -17.11 -10.29 -10.05
CA ARG A 135 -15.75 -10.79 -10.27
C ARG A 135 -15.06 -10.12 -11.46
N LEU A 136 -15.75 -9.96 -12.59
CA LEU A 136 -15.19 -9.28 -13.77
C LEU A 136 -14.86 -7.82 -13.46
N ASP A 137 -15.73 -7.13 -12.72
CA ASP A 137 -15.48 -5.76 -12.26
C ASP A 137 -14.26 -5.70 -11.33
N ASN A 138 -14.12 -6.66 -10.40
CA ASN A 138 -12.96 -6.75 -9.51
C ASN A 138 -11.65 -7.03 -10.28
N VAL A 139 -11.69 -7.90 -11.29
CA VAL A 139 -10.54 -8.17 -12.18
C VAL A 139 -10.07 -6.88 -12.84
N ALA A 140 -10.99 -6.12 -13.45
CA ALA A 140 -10.67 -4.86 -14.11
C ALA A 140 -10.10 -3.82 -13.14
N ARG A 141 -10.70 -3.69 -11.95
CA ARG A 141 -10.20 -2.78 -10.89
C ARG A 141 -8.80 -3.15 -10.43
N ILE A 142 -8.55 -4.42 -10.13
CA ILE A 142 -7.24 -4.87 -9.62
C ILE A 142 -6.17 -4.73 -10.69
N GLN A 143 -6.49 -5.00 -11.96
CA GLN A 143 -5.58 -4.75 -13.07
C GLN A 143 -5.15 -3.27 -13.12
N ALA A 144 -6.11 -2.35 -13.08
CA ALA A 144 -5.83 -0.90 -13.05
C ALA A 144 -5.02 -0.50 -11.81
N GLN A 145 -5.28 -1.12 -10.66
CA GLN A 145 -4.55 -0.87 -9.42
C GLN A 145 -3.09 -1.33 -9.50
N PHE A 146 -2.79 -2.46 -10.14
CA PHE A 146 -1.40 -2.88 -10.36
C PHE A 146 -0.64 -1.87 -11.21
N GLU A 147 -1.23 -1.44 -12.33
CA GLU A 147 -0.63 -0.42 -13.19
C GLU A 147 -0.39 0.88 -12.44
N GLN A 148 -1.39 1.35 -11.69
CA GLN A 148 -1.29 2.56 -10.88
C GLN A 148 -0.22 2.44 -9.79
N PHE A 149 -0.15 1.29 -9.11
CA PHE A 149 0.82 1.04 -8.03
C PHE A 149 2.25 1.16 -8.53
N PHE A 150 2.62 0.47 -9.62
CA PHE A 150 3.98 0.55 -10.16
C PHE A 150 4.30 1.90 -10.80
N ARG A 151 3.31 2.53 -11.46
CA ARG A 151 3.46 3.89 -11.99
C ARG A 151 3.75 4.90 -10.87
N ASN A 152 2.98 4.86 -9.78
CA ASN A 152 3.21 5.73 -8.63
C ASN A 152 4.51 5.36 -7.92
N GLY A 153 4.82 4.07 -7.74
CA GLY A 153 6.05 3.61 -7.12
C GLY A 153 7.31 4.13 -7.81
N ARG A 154 7.32 4.17 -9.14
CA ARG A 154 8.43 4.78 -9.91
C ARG A 154 8.54 6.29 -9.70
N ARG A 155 7.42 7.01 -9.73
CA ARG A 155 7.41 8.47 -9.49
C ARG A 155 7.86 8.81 -8.08
N TYR A 156 7.32 8.09 -7.10
CA TYR A 156 7.70 8.16 -5.70
C TYR A 156 9.19 7.84 -5.50
N ALA A 157 9.69 6.76 -6.10
CA ALA A 157 11.13 6.42 -6.04
C ALA A 157 12.00 7.55 -6.62
N ALA A 158 11.62 8.10 -7.78
CA ALA A 158 12.35 9.18 -8.44
C ALA A 158 12.33 10.49 -7.63
N SER A 159 11.28 10.75 -6.85
CA SER A 159 11.18 11.93 -5.98
C SER A 159 11.93 11.76 -4.64
N ARG A 160 12.30 10.53 -4.26
CA ARG A 160 13.13 10.26 -3.08
C ARG A 160 14.60 10.03 -3.41
N ASN A 161 14.88 9.19 -4.41
CA ASN A 161 16.21 8.68 -4.70
C ASN A 161 16.63 8.94 -6.16
N HIS A 162 17.53 9.91 -6.35
CA HIS A 162 18.12 10.26 -7.65
C HIS A 162 19.17 9.25 -8.14
N VAL A 163 19.69 8.38 -7.26
CA VAL A 163 20.65 7.31 -7.63
C VAL A 163 19.95 6.21 -8.44
N LEU A 164 18.62 6.21 -8.44
CA LEU A 164 17.76 5.34 -9.26
C LEU A 164 17.46 5.90 -10.66
N ASP A 165 18.19 6.91 -11.14
CA ASP A 165 18.21 7.31 -12.57
C ASP A 165 18.87 6.23 -13.48
N ARG A 166 18.68 4.96 -13.13
CA ARG A 166 19.05 3.77 -13.90
C ARG A 166 17.81 3.30 -14.67
N PRO A 167 17.98 2.61 -15.82
CA PRO A 167 16.83 2.05 -16.54
C PRO A 167 16.08 1.07 -15.62
N HIS A 168 14.78 1.30 -15.46
CA HIS A 168 13.89 0.36 -14.79
C HIS A 168 13.58 -0.81 -15.73
N GLY A 169 13.31 -1.99 -15.16
CA GLY A 169 12.90 -3.12 -15.98
C GLY A 169 11.48 -2.96 -16.52
N GLU A 170 11.03 -3.89 -17.36
CA GLU A 170 9.68 -3.85 -17.91
C GLU A 170 8.63 -4.14 -16.84
N VAL A 171 7.44 -3.55 -16.98
CA VAL A 171 6.27 -3.83 -16.13
C VAL A 171 5.18 -4.36 -17.02
N ALA A 172 4.68 -5.55 -16.71
CA ALA A 172 3.52 -6.13 -17.35
C ALA A 172 2.43 -6.41 -16.32
N VAL A 173 1.18 -6.28 -16.75
CA VAL A 173 0.04 -6.83 -16.01
C VAL A 173 -0.63 -7.86 -16.92
N ARG A 174 -0.88 -9.06 -16.39
CA ARG A 174 -1.43 -10.19 -17.13
C ARG A 174 -2.61 -10.80 -16.38
N ASN A 175 -3.46 -11.54 -17.08
CA ASN A 175 -4.58 -12.26 -16.48
C ASN A 175 -4.46 -13.75 -16.81
N ASN A 176 -4.47 -14.62 -15.78
CA ASN A 176 -4.37 -16.06 -16.02
C ASN A 176 -5.58 -16.65 -16.76
N TYR A 177 -6.69 -15.93 -16.80
CA TYR A 177 -7.84 -16.28 -17.64
C TYR A 177 -7.45 -16.45 -19.12
N ASP A 178 -6.44 -15.72 -19.60
CA ASP A 178 -6.02 -15.74 -21.01
C ASP A 178 -5.55 -17.12 -21.49
N TRP A 179 -4.93 -17.92 -20.61
CA TRP A 179 -4.51 -19.29 -20.95
C TRP A 179 -5.41 -20.36 -20.36
N TRP A 180 -6.13 -20.07 -19.28
CA TRP A 180 -7.05 -21.04 -18.68
C TRP A 180 -8.36 -21.20 -19.43
N LYS A 181 -8.86 -20.15 -20.11
CA LYS A 181 -10.15 -20.19 -20.82
C LYS A 181 -10.21 -21.27 -21.92
N ASP A 182 -9.06 -21.56 -22.55
CA ASP A 182 -8.95 -22.51 -23.65
C ASP A 182 -8.37 -23.87 -23.19
N MET A 183 -7.98 -24.00 -21.92
CA MET A 183 -7.36 -25.22 -21.37
C MET A 183 -8.43 -26.27 -21.04
N GLY A 184 -8.50 -27.32 -21.86
CA GLY A 184 -9.37 -28.46 -21.59
C GLY A 184 -8.92 -29.27 -20.37
N PHE A 185 -9.85 -29.80 -19.57
CA PHE A 185 -9.51 -30.61 -18.39
C PHE A 185 -8.72 -31.88 -18.75
N LEU A 186 -9.14 -32.60 -19.80
CA LEU A 186 -8.42 -33.78 -20.28
C LEU A 186 -7.03 -33.43 -20.80
N GLU A 187 -6.91 -32.29 -21.49
CA GLU A 187 -5.62 -31.79 -21.97
C GLU A 187 -4.68 -31.50 -20.79
N PHE A 188 -5.17 -30.80 -19.77
CA PHE A 188 -4.40 -30.48 -18.58
C PHE A 188 -3.90 -31.74 -17.87
N LEU A 189 -4.79 -32.71 -17.63
CA LEU A 189 -4.42 -33.97 -16.97
C LEU A 189 -3.42 -34.79 -17.80
N ALA A 190 -3.64 -34.90 -19.11
CA ALA A 190 -2.77 -35.68 -19.99
C ALA A 190 -1.36 -35.08 -20.10
N ARG A 191 -1.27 -33.74 -20.23
CA ARG A 191 0.00 -33.03 -20.45
C ARG A 191 0.74 -32.75 -19.14
N TYR A 192 0.06 -32.23 -18.13
CA TYR A 192 0.68 -31.72 -16.91
C TYR A 192 0.40 -32.60 -15.68
N GLY A 193 -0.77 -33.24 -15.63
CA GLY A 193 -1.21 -34.12 -14.53
C GLY A 193 -0.18 -35.19 -14.15
N ARG A 194 0.52 -35.78 -15.13
CA ARG A 194 1.57 -36.80 -14.88
C ARG A 194 2.77 -36.32 -14.06
N PHE A 195 3.01 -35.02 -13.99
CA PHE A 195 4.11 -34.43 -13.24
C PHE A 195 3.70 -34.00 -11.83
N ILE A 196 2.41 -34.07 -11.52
CA ILE A 196 1.84 -33.68 -10.23
C ILE A 196 1.83 -34.90 -9.31
N ARG A 197 2.36 -34.76 -8.09
CA ARG A 197 2.39 -35.85 -7.08
C ARG A 197 1.37 -35.57 -5.99
N VAL A 198 0.32 -36.40 -5.93
CA VAL A 198 -0.75 -36.29 -4.93
C VAL A 198 -0.22 -36.35 -3.50
N ASN A 199 0.68 -37.29 -3.18
CA ASN A 199 1.25 -37.41 -1.82
C ASN A 199 1.91 -36.13 -1.33
N GLN A 200 2.57 -35.39 -2.24
CA GLN A 200 3.24 -34.13 -1.93
C GLN A 200 2.26 -32.97 -1.77
N MET A 201 1.12 -33.01 -2.46
CA MET A 201 0.03 -32.05 -2.25
C MET A 201 -0.59 -32.27 -0.87
N LEU A 202 -0.86 -33.52 -0.50
CA LEU A 202 -1.47 -33.88 0.79
C LEU A 202 -0.57 -33.57 1.99
N SER A 203 0.75 -33.62 1.83
CA SER A 203 1.71 -33.37 2.92
C SER A 203 1.85 -31.90 3.31
N ARG A 204 1.21 -30.96 2.61
CA ARG A 204 1.30 -29.53 2.90
C ARG A 204 0.43 -29.18 4.10
N ASP A 205 0.97 -28.42 5.04
CA ASP A 205 0.27 -28.06 6.29
C ASP A 205 -1.09 -27.39 6.05
N SER A 206 -1.20 -26.54 5.02
CA SER A 206 -2.47 -25.88 4.65
C SER A 206 -3.56 -26.85 4.18
N ILE A 207 -3.16 -27.95 3.53
CA ILE A 207 -4.09 -28.97 3.03
C ILE A 207 -4.34 -30.01 4.12
N ARG A 208 -3.30 -30.44 4.82
CA ARG A 208 -3.38 -31.38 5.94
C ARG A 208 -4.33 -30.89 7.03
N SER A 209 -4.18 -29.64 7.46
CA SER A 209 -5.07 -29.05 8.47
C SER A 209 -6.54 -28.99 8.05
N ARG A 210 -6.84 -28.82 6.75
CA ARG A 210 -8.21 -28.85 6.21
C ARG A 210 -8.73 -30.28 6.05
N LEU A 211 -7.89 -31.22 5.65
CA LEU A 211 -8.22 -32.66 5.59
C LEU A 211 -8.57 -33.22 6.97
N ASP A 212 -7.86 -32.78 8.00
CA ASP A 212 -8.09 -33.19 9.39
C ASP A 212 -9.32 -32.49 10.01
N SER A 213 -9.94 -31.52 9.32
CA SER A 213 -11.12 -30.79 9.80
C SER A 213 -12.43 -31.52 9.46
N GLU A 214 -13.48 -31.32 10.28
CA GLU A 214 -14.80 -31.95 10.08
C GLU A 214 -15.43 -31.62 8.70
N GLN A 215 -15.06 -30.49 8.10
CA GLN A 215 -15.57 -30.05 6.80
C GLN A 215 -14.80 -30.65 5.62
N GLY A 216 -13.60 -31.20 5.84
CA GLY A 216 -12.71 -31.67 4.79
C GLY A 216 -12.22 -30.57 3.84
N ILE A 217 -11.70 -30.97 2.68
CA ILE A 217 -11.26 -30.07 1.60
C ILE A 217 -12.02 -30.40 0.31
N GLY A 218 -12.57 -29.37 -0.33
CA GLY A 218 -13.22 -29.52 -1.64
C GLY A 218 -12.21 -29.86 -2.74
N PHE A 219 -12.64 -30.56 -3.80
CA PHE A 219 -11.77 -30.87 -4.94
C PHE A 219 -11.32 -29.60 -5.70
N ASN A 220 -12.17 -28.59 -5.76
CA ASN A 220 -11.85 -27.24 -6.23
C ASN A 220 -10.68 -26.62 -5.42
N GLU A 221 -10.78 -26.60 -4.09
CA GLU A 221 -9.72 -26.07 -3.23
C GLU A 221 -8.42 -26.89 -3.36
N PHE A 222 -8.52 -28.22 -3.44
CA PHE A 222 -7.38 -29.10 -3.63
C PHE A 222 -6.67 -28.88 -4.97
N THR A 223 -7.42 -28.60 -6.04
CA THR A 223 -6.87 -28.36 -7.38
C THR A 223 -6.35 -26.94 -7.59
N TYR A 224 -6.67 -25.98 -6.71
CA TYR A 224 -6.17 -24.61 -6.79
C TYR A 224 -4.64 -24.52 -6.90
N GLN A 225 -3.92 -25.32 -6.09
CA GLN A 225 -2.46 -25.34 -6.13
C GLN A 225 -1.89 -25.75 -7.49
N LEU A 226 -2.63 -26.54 -8.26
CA LEU A 226 -2.26 -26.98 -9.61
C LEU A 226 -2.38 -25.83 -10.60
N LEU A 227 -3.42 -25.01 -10.43
CA LEU A 227 -3.64 -23.85 -11.27
C LEU A 227 -2.49 -22.84 -11.11
N GLN A 228 -2.15 -22.51 -9.86
CA GLN A 228 -1.04 -21.61 -9.56
C GLN A 228 0.34 -22.19 -9.97
N ALA A 229 0.54 -23.50 -9.82
CA ALA A 229 1.76 -24.15 -10.29
C ALA A 229 1.93 -24.02 -11.82
N TYR A 230 0.84 -24.24 -12.55
CA TYR A 230 0.83 -24.10 -14.00
C TYR A 230 1.00 -22.64 -14.45
N ASP A 231 0.43 -21.67 -13.73
CA ASP A 231 0.66 -20.25 -13.98
C ASP A 231 2.16 -19.91 -13.94
N PHE A 232 2.89 -20.43 -12.95
CA PHE A 232 4.35 -20.24 -12.89
C PHE A 232 5.03 -20.89 -14.10
N TYR A 233 4.69 -22.12 -14.43
CA TYR A 233 5.25 -22.80 -15.61
C TYR A 233 5.00 -22.03 -16.91
N TYR A 234 3.77 -21.58 -17.13
CA TYR A 234 3.38 -20.83 -18.32
C TYR A 234 4.18 -19.52 -18.42
N LEU A 235 4.26 -18.76 -17.32
CA LEU A 235 4.99 -17.50 -17.26
C LEU A 235 6.50 -17.69 -17.43
N ASN A 236 7.08 -18.75 -16.85
CA ASN A 236 8.49 -19.08 -17.02
C ASN A 236 8.81 -19.39 -18.49
N LYS A 237 7.99 -20.24 -19.12
CA LYS A 237 8.18 -20.68 -20.51
C LYS A 237 7.95 -19.58 -21.53
N ASN A 238 6.87 -18.82 -21.39
CA ASN A 238 6.40 -17.90 -22.43
C ASN A 238 6.81 -16.44 -22.21
N HIS A 239 7.17 -16.08 -20.97
CA HIS A 239 7.44 -14.69 -20.58
C HIS A 239 8.76 -14.50 -19.83
N GLY A 240 9.61 -15.52 -19.75
CA GLY A 240 10.94 -15.43 -19.14
C GLY A 240 10.92 -15.13 -17.64
N ILE A 241 9.84 -15.49 -16.95
CA ILE A 241 9.71 -15.27 -15.51
C ILE A 241 10.55 -16.29 -14.73
N ASP A 242 11.55 -15.79 -14.01
CA ASP A 242 12.48 -16.56 -13.19
C ASP A 242 12.00 -16.69 -11.73
N VAL A 243 11.26 -15.72 -11.17
CA VAL A 243 10.96 -15.69 -9.71
C VAL A 243 9.47 -15.51 -9.45
N GLN A 244 8.89 -16.35 -8.60
CA GLN A 244 7.58 -16.10 -8.00
C GLN A 244 7.73 -15.47 -6.62
N VAL A 245 7.00 -14.38 -6.40
CA VAL A 245 6.92 -13.69 -5.11
C VAL A 245 5.51 -13.79 -4.54
N GLY A 246 5.39 -14.15 -3.26
CA GLY A 246 4.09 -14.24 -2.57
C GLY A 246 4.19 -14.04 -1.07
N GLY A 247 3.05 -14.06 -0.38
CA GLY A 247 3.01 -14.12 1.08
C GLY A 247 3.56 -15.44 1.62
N ASN A 248 3.96 -15.50 2.89
CA ASN A 248 4.43 -16.74 3.50
C ASN A 248 3.37 -17.86 3.49
N ASP A 249 2.10 -17.49 3.49
CA ASP A 249 0.97 -18.40 3.29
C ASP A 249 0.93 -19.05 1.89
N GLN A 250 1.62 -18.47 0.91
CA GLN A 250 1.72 -18.98 -0.47
C GLN A 250 2.92 -19.91 -0.70
N TYR A 251 3.75 -20.17 0.32
CA TYR A 251 4.99 -20.96 0.17
C TYR A 251 4.74 -22.31 -0.51
N GLY A 252 3.72 -23.05 -0.05
CA GLY A 252 3.37 -24.35 -0.63
C GLY A 252 3.06 -24.25 -2.13
N ASN A 253 2.26 -23.27 -2.54
CA ASN A 253 1.88 -23.09 -3.94
C ASN A 253 3.08 -22.66 -4.82
N ILE A 254 3.98 -21.83 -4.29
CA ILE A 254 5.23 -21.44 -4.96
C ILE A 254 6.11 -22.67 -5.20
N VAL A 255 6.32 -23.51 -4.18
CA VAL A 255 7.09 -24.75 -4.31
C VAL A 255 6.44 -25.71 -5.30
N ALA A 256 5.10 -25.74 -5.38
CA ALA A 256 4.37 -26.51 -6.40
C ALA A 256 4.77 -26.11 -7.83
N GLY A 257 4.83 -24.81 -8.09
CA GLY A 257 5.23 -24.26 -9.38
C GLY A 257 6.69 -24.58 -9.68
N LEU A 258 7.58 -24.46 -8.69
CA LEU A 258 8.96 -24.89 -8.83
C LEU A 258 9.02 -26.38 -9.21
N ASP A 259 8.45 -27.28 -8.43
CA ASP A 259 8.48 -28.71 -8.73
C ASP A 259 7.94 -29.06 -10.13
N LEU A 260 6.85 -28.40 -10.54
CA LEU A 260 6.27 -28.60 -11.87
C LEU A 260 7.26 -28.22 -12.96
N ILE A 261 7.89 -27.04 -12.87
CA ILE A 261 8.88 -26.62 -13.88
C ILE A 261 10.05 -27.62 -13.92
N ASP A 262 10.46 -28.24 -12.79
CA ASP A 262 11.66 -29.11 -12.74
C ASP A 262 11.40 -30.38 -13.51
N ARG A 263 10.19 -30.90 -13.34
CA ARG A 263 9.76 -32.14 -13.98
C ARG A 263 9.41 -31.95 -15.45
N MET A 264 8.99 -30.74 -15.83
CA MET A 264 8.75 -30.39 -17.23
C MET A 264 10.05 -30.21 -18.03
N HIS A 265 11.17 -29.92 -17.35
CA HIS A 265 12.48 -29.67 -17.96
C HIS A 265 13.60 -30.52 -17.32
N PRO A 266 13.51 -31.87 -17.40
CA PRO A 266 14.49 -32.75 -16.78
C PRO A 266 15.88 -32.55 -17.39
N GLY A 267 16.88 -32.27 -16.54
CA GLY A 267 18.27 -32.08 -16.95
C GLY A 267 18.68 -30.64 -17.29
N GLU A 268 17.71 -29.72 -17.40
CA GLU A 268 18.02 -28.29 -17.41
C GLU A 268 18.26 -27.85 -15.96
N LYS A 269 19.47 -27.35 -15.64
CA LYS A 269 19.74 -26.73 -14.32
C LYS A 269 18.82 -25.53 -14.17
N LYS A 270 17.75 -25.71 -13.41
CA LYS A 270 16.60 -24.86 -13.54
C LYS A 270 16.83 -23.43 -12.99
N LYS A 271 16.17 -22.46 -13.64
CA LYS A 271 16.28 -21.01 -13.46
C LYS A 271 15.12 -20.39 -12.66
N ALA A 272 14.28 -21.22 -12.02
CA ALA A 272 13.11 -20.75 -11.30
C ALA A 272 13.36 -20.67 -9.79
N PHE A 273 12.88 -19.61 -9.14
CA PHE A 273 13.06 -19.32 -7.72
C PHE A 273 11.75 -18.92 -7.06
N GLY A 274 11.67 -19.11 -5.75
CA GLY A 274 10.55 -18.69 -4.92
C GLY A 274 11.00 -17.73 -3.84
N VAL A 275 10.28 -16.63 -3.66
CA VAL A 275 10.51 -15.67 -2.57
C VAL A 275 9.20 -15.47 -1.82
N THR A 276 9.21 -15.66 -0.50
CA THR A 276 8.08 -15.30 0.34
C THR A 276 8.38 -14.06 1.16
N VAL A 277 7.34 -13.26 1.38
CA VAL A 277 7.37 -12.11 2.28
C VAL A 277 6.70 -12.48 3.61
N PRO A 278 7.13 -11.87 4.73
CA PRO A 278 6.52 -12.13 6.04
C PRO A 278 5.06 -11.72 6.08
N LEU A 279 4.27 -12.38 6.93
CA LEU A 279 2.90 -11.93 7.22
C LEU A 279 2.95 -10.58 7.94
N LEU A 280 2.13 -9.63 7.48
CA LEU A 280 2.04 -8.32 8.11
C LEU A 280 1.16 -8.41 9.36
N THR A 281 1.80 -8.48 10.52
CA THR A 281 1.18 -8.49 11.85
C THR A 281 1.52 -7.22 12.64
N THR A 282 0.63 -6.80 13.54
CA THR A 282 0.94 -5.80 14.58
C THR A 282 1.81 -6.44 15.68
N ALA A 283 2.38 -5.63 16.57
CA ALA A 283 3.07 -6.09 17.77
C ALA A 283 2.24 -7.08 18.62
N ASN A 284 0.91 -6.97 18.58
CA ASN A 284 -0.03 -7.84 19.28
C ASN A 284 -0.38 -9.13 18.50
N GLY A 285 0.31 -9.42 17.39
CA GLY A 285 0.09 -10.62 16.57
C GLY A 285 -1.14 -10.57 15.66
N VAL A 286 -1.91 -9.48 15.66
CA VAL A 286 -3.10 -9.32 14.81
C VAL A 286 -2.68 -8.99 13.38
N LYS A 287 -3.32 -9.59 12.37
CA LYS A 287 -3.07 -9.24 10.96
C LYS A 287 -3.32 -7.73 10.76
N PHE A 288 -2.29 -7.03 10.30
CA PHE A 288 -2.31 -5.59 10.07
C PHE A 288 -3.34 -5.24 9.01
N GLY A 289 -4.17 -4.23 9.26
CA GLY A 289 -5.30 -3.88 8.39
C GLY A 289 -6.54 -4.75 8.55
N LYS A 290 -6.61 -5.64 9.56
CA LYS A 290 -7.86 -6.33 9.98
C LYS A 290 -8.36 -5.94 11.37
N SER A 291 -7.72 -4.97 12.03
CA SER A 291 -8.20 -4.43 13.31
C SER A 291 -9.58 -3.78 13.13
N ALA A 292 -10.60 -4.37 13.74
CA ALA A 292 -11.99 -3.88 13.81
C ALA A 292 -12.73 -3.73 12.45
N GLY A 293 -12.65 -4.74 11.58
CA GLY A 293 -13.66 -4.95 10.53
C GLY A 293 -13.53 -4.13 9.23
N ASN A 294 -12.61 -3.17 9.14
CA ASN A 294 -12.40 -2.39 7.90
C ASN A 294 -10.98 -2.60 7.36
N ALA A 295 -10.88 -3.31 6.23
CA ALA A 295 -9.65 -3.39 5.46
C ALA A 295 -9.26 -1.99 4.96
N VAL A 296 -7.99 -1.62 5.09
CA VAL A 296 -7.45 -0.37 4.55
C VAL A 296 -7.07 -0.62 3.10
N PHE A 297 -7.93 -0.18 2.20
CA PHE A 297 -7.77 -0.35 0.76
C PHE A 297 -6.78 0.68 0.20
N ILE A 298 -6.14 0.34 -0.92
CA ILE A 298 -5.26 1.28 -1.64
C ILE A 298 -6.04 2.16 -2.62
N ASP A 299 -7.31 1.83 -2.88
CA ASP A 299 -8.20 2.65 -3.68
C ASP A 299 -8.60 3.92 -2.92
N LYS A 300 -8.24 5.08 -3.48
CA LYS A 300 -8.55 6.40 -2.91
C LYS A 300 -10.06 6.64 -2.74
N ASN A 301 -10.92 5.97 -3.50
CA ASN A 301 -12.38 6.10 -3.36
C ASN A 301 -12.94 5.24 -2.22
N LEU A 302 -12.30 4.11 -1.90
CA LEU A 302 -12.70 3.25 -0.79
C LEU A 302 -12.03 3.66 0.53
N THR A 303 -10.80 4.16 0.45
CA THR A 303 -10.06 4.71 1.58
C THR A 303 -9.49 6.06 1.14
N PRO A 304 -10.23 7.16 1.36
CA PRO A 304 -9.76 8.51 1.07
C PRO A 304 -8.37 8.77 1.65
N SER A 305 -7.56 9.59 0.98
CA SER A 305 -6.16 9.77 1.37
C SER A 305 -5.98 10.26 2.79
N PHE A 306 -6.87 11.13 3.27
CA PHE A 306 -6.83 11.57 4.66
C PHE A 306 -7.16 10.45 5.65
N GLN A 307 -8.04 9.52 5.29
CA GLN A 307 -8.33 8.34 6.12
C GLN A 307 -7.12 7.40 6.17
N LEU A 308 -6.44 7.17 5.03
CA LEU A 308 -5.19 6.41 4.99
C LEU A 308 -4.12 7.08 5.86
N TYR A 309 -3.96 8.40 5.73
CA TYR A 309 -3.04 9.19 6.55
C TYR A 309 -3.33 9.00 8.03
N GLN A 310 -4.59 9.17 8.46
CA GLN A 310 -4.98 9.02 9.87
C GLN A 310 -4.79 7.59 10.37
N PHE A 311 -5.07 6.58 9.54
CA PHE A 311 -4.79 5.18 9.91
C PHE A 311 -3.30 4.97 10.22
N LEU A 312 -2.42 5.44 9.34
CA LEU A 312 -0.96 5.31 9.52
C LEU A 312 -0.44 6.21 10.64
N TYR A 313 -0.99 7.41 10.79
CA TYR A 313 -0.69 8.32 11.88
C TYR A 313 -0.96 7.67 13.23
N ASN A 314 -2.03 6.87 13.34
CA ASN A 314 -2.44 6.17 14.55
C ASN A 314 -1.71 4.83 14.79
N THR A 315 -0.71 4.48 13.99
CA THR A 315 0.14 3.31 14.21
C THR A 315 0.84 3.39 15.58
N LEU A 316 0.92 2.26 16.28
CA LEU A 316 1.67 2.09 17.53
C LEU A 316 3.16 2.38 17.30
N ASP A 317 3.83 2.95 18.30
CA ASP A 317 5.25 3.32 18.21
C ASP A 317 6.14 2.13 17.85
N GLU A 318 5.79 0.94 18.35
CA GLU A 318 6.52 -0.31 18.16
C GLU A 318 6.45 -0.83 16.72
N ASP A 319 5.36 -0.52 16.00
CA ASP A 319 5.14 -0.96 14.63
C ASP A 319 5.74 0.02 13.60
N VAL A 320 5.97 1.27 13.97
CA VAL A 320 6.46 2.32 13.04
C VAL A 320 7.78 1.95 12.33
N PRO A 321 8.85 1.49 13.02
CA PRO A 321 10.08 1.12 12.33
C PRO A 321 9.84 0.04 11.28
N LYS A 322 9.10 -1.02 11.65
CA LYS A 322 8.77 -2.14 10.78
C LYS A 322 8.04 -1.66 9.51
N LEU A 323 7.09 -0.74 9.65
CA LEU A 323 6.33 -0.22 8.51
C LEU A 323 7.17 0.72 7.63
N LEU A 324 8.02 1.57 8.22
CA LEU A 324 8.93 2.44 7.46
C LEU A 324 9.88 1.60 6.59
N TYR A 325 10.49 0.55 7.15
CA TYR A 325 11.35 -0.36 6.40
C TYR A 325 10.61 -1.08 5.25
N LYS A 326 9.40 -1.56 5.51
CA LYS A 326 8.66 -2.38 4.53
C LYS A 326 8.03 -1.56 3.40
N PHE A 327 7.58 -0.34 3.69
CA PHE A 327 6.69 0.38 2.77
C PHE A 327 7.24 1.68 2.20
N SER A 328 8.16 2.35 2.89
CA SER A 328 8.82 3.53 2.29
C SER A 328 9.93 3.09 1.35
N LEU A 329 10.38 3.98 0.47
CA LEU A 329 11.63 3.85 -0.30
C LEU A 329 12.72 4.80 0.23
N LEU A 330 12.59 5.24 1.49
CA LEU A 330 13.62 5.99 2.18
C LEU A 330 14.87 5.10 2.40
N PRO A 331 16.09 5.67 2.38
CA PRO A 331 17.31 4.94 2.68
C PRO A 331 17.27 4.30 4.06
N THR A 332 17.79 3.08 4.22
CA THR A 332 17.75 2.40 5.52
C THR A 332 18.47 3.21 6.60
N ALA A 333 19.62 3.81 6.27
CA ALA A 333 20.35 4.67 7.20
C ALA A 333 19.57 5.92 7.65
N LEU A 334 18.68 6.45 6.81
CA LEU A 334 17.79 7.56 7.19
C LEU A 334 16.65 7.05 8.09
N ILE A 335 16.08 5.88 7.77
CA ILE A 335 15.06 5.23 8.60
C ILE A 335 15.61 4.98 10.00
N GLU A 336 16.85 4.50 10.13
CA GLU A 336 17.53 4.31 11.42
C GLU A 336 17.55 5.61 12.23
N ARG A 337 18.04 6.72 11.64
CA ARG A 337 18.08 8.02 12.33
C ARG A 337 16.71 8.52 12.76
N VAL A 338 15.69 8.34 11.92
CA VAL A 338 14.30 8.70 12.26
C VAL A 338 13.78 7.83 13.40
N CYS A 339 14.04 6.52 13.37
CA CYS A 339 13.61 5.60 14.41
C CYS A 339 14.30 5.88 15.75
N ASP A 340 15.59 6.23 15.72
CA ASP A 340 16.36 6.60 16.92
C ASP A 340 15.79 7.86 17.57
N PHE A 341 15.56 8.89 16.77
CA PHE A 341 14.93 10.12 17.24
C PHE A 341 13.51 9.88 17.76
N HIS A 342 12.71 9.09 17.04
CA HIS A 342 11.34 8.74 17.42
C HIS A 342 11.28 8.01 18.77
N ARG A 343 12.20 7.07 19.02
CA ARG A 343 12.29 6.35 20.29
C ARG A 343 12.56 7.27 21.47
N GLN A 344 13.36 8.32 21.25
CA GLN A 344 13.68 9.32 22.28
C GLN A 344 12.55 10.35 22.46
N ASN A 345 11.74 10.58 21.43
CA ASN A 345 10.76 11.67 21.37
C ASN A 345 9.38 11.22 20.87
N ARG A 346 8.84 10.13 21.43
CA ARG A 346 7.57 9.50 20.97
C ARG A 346 6.39 10.47 20.89
N ALA A 347 6.33 11.46 21.77
CA ALA A 347 5.26 12.47 21.81
C ALA A 347 5.18 13.31 20.52
N LEU A 348 6.29 13.47 19.79
CA LEU A 348 6.33 14.22 18.53
C LEU A 348 5.75 13.44 17.35
N ARG A 349 5.60 12.12 17.49
CA ARG A 349 5.07 11.20 16.47
C ARG A 349 5.75 11.35 15.09
N LEU A 350 7.04 11.68 15.08
CA LEU A 350 7.78 11.93 13.85
C LEU A 350 7.73 10.73 12.90
N GLY A 351 7.96 9.52 13.44
CA GLY A 351 7.95 8.31 12.62
C GLY A 351 6.58 8.02 12.00
N GLN A 352 5.48 8.23 12.73
CA GLN A 352 4.12 8.08 12.20
C GLN A 352 3.80 9.14 11.14
N ARG A 353 4.14 10.41 11.39
CA ARG A 353 3.95 11.51 10.45
C ARG A 353 4.68 11.21 9.14
N LEU A 354 5.95 10.81 9.23
CA LEU A 354 6.75 10.45 8.07
C LEU A 354 6.15 9.26 7.32
N LEU A 355 5.82 8.17 8.02
CA LEU A 355 5.19 6.98 7.42
C LEU A 355 3.90 7.34 6.67
N ALA A 356 3.04 8.15 7.28
CA ALA A 356 1.77 8.57 6.70
C ALA A 356 1.97 9.43 5.44
N VAL A 357 2.92 10.37 5.47
CA VAL A 357 3.28 11.20 4.30
C VAL A 357 3.80 10.32 3.16
N GLU A 358 4.78 9.46 3.43
CA GLU A 358 5.40 8.61 2.42
C GLU A 358 4.39 7.69 1.74
N MET A 359 3.50 7.07 2.52
CA MET A 359 2.49 6.15 2.00
C MET A 359 1.39 6.84 1.21
N CYS A 360 0.97 8.04 1.62
CA CYS A 360 -0.01 8.80 0.85
C CYS A 360 0.56 9.23 -0.50
N ASP A 361 1.79 9.74 -0.52
CA ASP A 361 2.48 10.07 -1.77
C ASP A 361 2.64 8.82 -2.67
N PHE A 362 3.04 7.71 -2.08
CA PHE A 362 3.25 6.47 -2.82
C PHE A 362 1.94 5.89 -3.39
N LEU A 363 0.89 5.75 -2.59
CA LEU A 363 -0.33 5.08 -3.05
C LEU A 363 -1.25 6.01 -3.85
N HIS A 364 -1.42 7.26 -3.41
CA HIS A 364 -2.39 8.18 -3.97
C HIS A 364 -1.77 9.27 -4.86
N GLY A 365 -0.43 9.33 -4.93
CA GLY A 365 0.34 10.19 -5.84
C GLY A 365 1.02 11.36 -5.14
N ASP A 366 2.04 11.92 -5.79
CA ASP A 366 2.87 12.98 -5.22
C ASP A 366 2.04 14.20 -4.76
N GLY A 367 2.36 14.69 -3.56
CA GLY A 367 1.72 15.85 -2.93
C GLY A 367 0.51 15.49 -2.08
N GLU A 368 0.00 14.25 -2.14
CA GLU A 368 -1.03 13.78 -1.22
C GLU A 368 -0.52 13.75 0.23
N GLY A 369 0.73 13.35 0.46
CA GLY A 369 1.35 13.37 1.78
C GLY A 369 1.39 14.77 2.37
N ARG A 370 1.82 15.77 1.60
CA ARG A 370 1.82 17.19 2.04
C ARG A 370 0.40 17.67 2.35
N ALA A 371 -0.55 17.43 1.45
CA ALA A 371 -1.92 17.87 1.68
C ALA A 371 -2.50 17.27 2.96
N ASN A 372 -2.28 15.97 3.21
CA ASN A 372 -2.80 15.33 4.42
C ASN A 372 -2.07 15.75 5.70
N LEU A 373 -0.77 16.05 5.63
CA LEU A 373 -0.01 16.64 6.74
C LEU A 373 -0.58 18.02 7.10
N VAL A 374 -0.76 18.91 6.11
CA VAL A 374 -1.34 20.25 6.31
C VAL A 374 -2.74 20.17 6.91
N ILE A 375 -3.59 19.28 6.40
CA ILE A 375 -4.92 19.04 6.97
C ILE A 375 -4.81 18.58 8.42
N SER A 376 -3.93 17.61 8.72
CA SER A 376 -3.77 17.09 10.07
C SER A 376 -3.32 18.19 11.04
N ASP A 377 -2.33 19.00 10.65
CA ASP A 377 -1.83 20.10 11.46
C ASP A 377 -2.93 21.16 11.66
N ALA A 378 -3.67 21.53 10.62
CA ALA A 378 -4.78 22.48 10.71
C ALA A 378 -5.92 22.01 11.63
N LEU A 379 -6.18 20.70 11.68
CA LEU A 379 -7.28 20.13 12.46
C LEU A 379 -6.94 19.86 13.93
N TYR A 380 -5.68 19.51 14.21
CA TYR A 380 -5.28 18.94 15.49
C TYR A 380 -4.14 19.65 16.19
N GLU A 381 -3.31 20.41 15.48
CA GLU A 381 -2.16 21.11 16.07
C GLU A 381 -2.47 22.59 16.29
N ASP A 382 -1.78 23.19 17.26
CA ASP A 382 -1.87 24.62 17.53
C ASP A 382 -0.74 25.40 16.87
N THR A 383 -0.66 25.33 15.54
CA THR A 383 0.35 26.07 14.74
C THR A 383 -0.29 27.22 13.98
N GLU A 384 0.53 28.20 13.58
CA GLU A 384 0.12 29.17 12.56
C GLU A 384 -0.19 28.43 11.26
N LEU A 385 -1.21 28.91 10.53
CA LEU A 385 -1.73 28.27 9.33
C LEU A 385 -1.68 29.27 8.17
N ASP A 386 -1.13 28.84 7.05
CA ASP A 386 -1.38 29.47 5.77
C ASP A 386 -2.76 29.00 5.28
N VAL A 387 -3.75 29.90 5.32
CA VAL A 387 -5.13 29.57 4.97
C VAL A 387 -5.25 29.18 3.49
N ASP A 388 -4.43 29.74 2.59
CA ASP A 388 -4.45 29.37 1.18
C ASP A 388 -3.97 27.93 0.98
N GLU A 389 -2.89 27.54 1.66
CA GLU A 389 -2.37 26.17 1.60
C GLU A 389 -3.36 25.17 2.22
N VAL A 390 -3.97 25.52 3.35
CA VAL A 390 -4.96 24.66 4.03
C VAL A 390 -6.20 24.47 3.18
N LEU A 391 -6.73 25.53 2.57
CA LEU A 391 -7.86 25.43 1.65
C LEU A 391 -7.49 24.59 0.42
N ALA A 392 -6.31 24.80 -0.19
CA ALA A 392 -5.84 23.98 -1.30
C ALA A 392 -5.76 22.47 -0.93
N ALA A 393 -5.26 22.16 0.27
CA ALA A 393 -5.19 20.80 0.77
C ALA A 393 -6.59 20.17 0.96
N PHE A 394 -7.52 20.88 1.60
CA PHE A 394 -8.90 20.39 1.77
C PHE A 394 -9.64 20.22 0.44
N ARG A 395 -9.44 21.12 -0.54
CA ARG A 395 -10.01 20.96 -1.89
C ARG A 395 -9.47 19.70 -2.58
N ARG A 396 -8.17 19.43 -2.47
CA ARG A 396 -7.55 18.22 -3.02
C ARG A 396 -8.14 16.93 -2.43
N GLN A 397 -8.60 16.96 -1.18
CA GLN A 397 -9.27 15.84 -0.52
C GLN A 397 -10.80 15.86 -0.65
N ASN A 398 -11.37 16.78 -1.45
CA ASN A 398 -12.82 16.98 -1.59
C ASN A 398 -13.57 17.17 -0.25
N MET A 399 -12.93 17.86 0.70
CA MET A 399 -13.48 18.07 2.05
C MET A 399 -14.23 19.41 2.21
N ILE A 400 -14.06 20.35 1.28
CA ILE A 400 -14.64 21.70 1.34
C ILE A 400 -16.12 21.73 0.93
N THR A 401 -16.89 22.55 1.63
CA THR A 401 -18.19 23.05 1.18
C THR A 401 -18.16 24.57 1.09
N ALA A 402 -18.38 25.12 -0.09
CA ALA A 402 -18.42 26.58 -0.27
C ALA A 402 -19.76 27.16 0.22
N VAL A 403 -19.68 28.29 0.93
CA VAL A 403 -20.83 29.01 1.50
C VAL A 403 -20.67 30.52 1.32
N CYS A 404 -21.79 31.24 1.27
CA CYS A 404 -21.81 32.70 1.25
C CYS A 404 -21.86 33.25 2.68
N GLU A 405 -21.51 34.53 2.85
CA GLU A 405 -21.43 35.17 4.16
C GLU A 405 -22.80 35.21 4.88
N GLU A 406 -23.91 35.32 4.14
CA GLU A 406 -25.26 35.32 4.69
C GLU A 406 -25.61 33.97 5.35
N GLU A 407 -24.98 32.88 4.91
CA GLU A 407 -25.22 31.54 5.44
C GLU A 407 -24.59 31.36 6.83
N LEU A 408 -23.72 32.28 7.28
CA LEU A 408 -23.16 32.28 8.63
C LEU A 408 -24.19 32.67 9.70
N ALA A 409 -25.38 33.12 9.31
CA ALA A 409 -26.45 33.49 10.23
C ALA A 409 -27.01 32.32 11.06
N SER A 410 -26.86 31.07 10.59
CA SER A 410 -27.33 29.87 11.30
C SER A 410 -26.35 28.70 11.15
N VAL A 411 -25.74 28.28 12.27
CA VAL A 411 -24.95 27.04 12.32
C VAL A 411 -25.77 25.80 11.97
N GLY A 412 -27.06 25.79 12.32
CA GLY A 412 -27.97 24.69 12.01
C GLY A 412 -28.16 24.49 10.51
N ASP A 413 -28.36 25.58 9.76
CA ASP A 413 -28.53 25.53 8.31
C ASP A 413 -27.24 25.09 7.59
N LEU A 414 -26.07 25.60 8.03
CA LEU A 414 -24.76 25.16 7.53
C LEU A 414 -24.55 23.65 7.70
N LEU A 415 -24.83 23.14 8.90
CA LEU A 415 -24.71 21.70 9.21
C LEU A 415 -25.71 20.88 8.41
N HIS A 416 -26.95 21.34 8.26
CA HIS A 416 -27.97 20.63 7.49
C HIS A 416 -27.62 20.55 5.99
N ARG A 417 -27.00 21.59 5.44
CA ARG A 417 -26.48 21.59 4.07
C ARG A 417 -25.33 20.59 3.88
N LYS A 418 -24.39 20.53 4.83
CA LYS A 418 -23.23 19.62 4.77
C LYS A 418 -23.61 18.16 5.02
N LEU A 419 -24.43 17.93 6.04
CA LEU A 419 -24.83 16.60 6.51
C LEU A 419 -26.06 16.10 5.76
N ALA A 420 -25.93 15.94 4.44
CA ALA A 420 -26.99 15.38 3.61
C ALA A 420 -27.45 14.02 4.19
N GLY A 421 -28.73 13.92 4.55
CA GLY A 421 -29.33 12.72 5.15
C GLY A 421 -29.49 12.75 6.67
N VAL A 422 -28.97 13.76 7.38
CA VAL A 422 -29.22 13.93 8.83
C VAL A 422 -30.45 14.82 9.04
N SER A 423 -31.44 14.34 9.80
CA SER A 423 -32.67 15.10 10.05
C SER A 423 -32.40 16.38 10.86
N LYS A 424 -33.20 17.43 10.63
CA LYS A 424 -33.14 18.67 11.44
C LYS A 424 -33.25 18.40 12.95
N LYS A 425 -34.06 17.41 13.34
CA LYS A 425 -34.23 17.01 14.74
C LYS A 425 -32.93 16.49 15.36
N GLU A 426 -32.16 15.72 14.59
CA GLU A 426 -30.89 15.18 15.04
C GLU A 426 -29.81 16.26 15.19
N ILE A 427 -29.73 17.21 14.25
CA ILE A 427 -28.82 18.36 14.36
C ILE A 427 -29.16 19.22 15.59
N LYS A 428 -30.46 19.48 15.83
CA LYS A 428 -30.91 20.18 17.06
C LYS A 428 -30.49 19.44 18.34
N ARG A 429 -30.55 18.09 18.33
CA ARG A 429 -30.09 17.25 19.45
C ARG A 429 -28.59 17.39 19.69
N LEU A 430 -27.78 17.39 18.63
CA LEU A 430 -26.32 17.58 18.72
C LEU A 430 -25.94 18.96 19.28
N LEU A 431 -26.64 20.01 18.82
CA LEU A 431 -26.47 21.38 19.30
C LEU A 431 -26.83 21.49 20.80
N ALA A 432 -28.04 21.06 21.18
CA ALA A 432 -28.49 21.11 22.57
C ALA A 432 -27.62 20.26 23.51
N GLY A 433 -27.07 19.16 23.00
CA GLY A 433 -26.12 18.29 23.72
C GLY A 433 -24.69 18.84 23.81
N GLY A 434 -24.40 20.01 23.23
CA GLY A 434 -23.07 20.64 23.27
C GLY A 434 -22.01 19.90 22.46
N ALA A 435 -22.43 19.11 21.47
CA ALA A 435 -21.54 18.34 20.60
C ALA A 435 -21.03 19.13 19.38
N VAL A 436 -21.56 20.34 19.16
CA VAL A 436 -21.17 21.23 18.06
C VAL A 436 -20.20 22.30 18.57
N SER A 437 -19.07 22.44 17.88
CA SER A 437 -18.10 23.51 18.18
C SER A 437 -17.53 24.13 16.91
N VAL A 438 -17.19 25.40 16.97
CA VAL A 438 -16.79 26.21 15.81
C VAL A 438 -15.40 26.84 16.02
N GLY A 439 -14.65 26.94 14.93
CA GLY A 439 -13.32 27.56 14.90
C GLY A 439 -12.23 26.69 15.53
N LYS A 440 -11.00 27.23 15.59
CA LYS A 440 -9.86 26.56 16.23
C LYS A 440 -10.01 26.48 17.75
N GLN A 441 -10.58 27.54 18.35
CA GLN A 441 -10.87 27.65 19.79
C GLN A 441 -12.01 26.75 20.28
N ARG A 442 -12.72 26.07 19.36
CA ARG A 442 -13.83 25.14 19.65
C ARG A 442 -14.94 25.80 20.49
N VAL A 443 -15.36 27.00 20.10
CA VAL A 443 -16.50 27.69 20.72
C VAL A 443 -17.76 26.86 20.53
N LYS A 444 -18.44 26.49 21.62
CA LYS A 444 -19.65 25.65 21.57
C LYS A 444 -20.86 26.48 21.16
N LEU A 445 -21.63 25.98 20.20
CA LEU A 445 -22.93 26.51 19.82
C LEU A 445 -24.03 25.52 20.21
N SER A 446 -25.18 26.04 20.63
CA SER A 446 -26.20 25.26 21.33
C SER A 446 -27.59 25.34 20.71
N ARG A 447 -27.85 26.34 19.87
CA ARG A 447 -29.13 26.56 19.20
C ARG A 447 -28.97 26.54 17.69
N TRP A 448 -30.06 26.23 16.99
CA TRP A 448 -30.09 26.16 15.52
C TRP A 448 -29.71 27.50 14.89
N ASP A 449 -30.31 28.57 15.40
CA ASP A 449 -30.17 29.94 14.88
C ASP A 449 -28.99 30.69 15.51
N ASP A 450 -28.08 29.99 16.20
CA ASP A 450 -26.86 30.64 16.70
C ASP A 450 -25.99 31.06 15.49
N PRO A 451 -25.62 32.35 15.37
CA PRO A 451 -24.77 32.83 14.30
C PRO A 451 -23.32 32.38 14.50
N VAL A 452 -22.60 32.17 13.40
CA VAL A 452 -21.16 31.96 13.43
C VAL A 452 -20.46 33.33 13.42
N ASP A 453 -19.76 33.64 14.51
CA ASP A 453 -18.95 34.87 14.60
C ASP A 453 -17.83 34.86 13.55
N ARG A 454 -17.68 35.96 12.81
CA ARG A 454 -16.63 36.15 11.79
C ARG A 454 -15.23 36.00 12.38
N THR A 455 -15.03 36.32 13.67
CA THR A 455 -13.74 36.13 14.35
C THR A 455 -13.32 34.65 14.45
N LEU A 456 -14.27 33.71 14.27
CA LEU A 456 -14.01 32.27 14.24
C LEU A 456 -13.70 31.74 12.84
N VAL A 457 -13.84 32.58 11.81
CA VAL A 457 -13.48 32.28 10.42
C VAL A 457 -12.04 32.71 10.19
N LEU A 458 -11.14 31.74 10.00
CA LEU A 458 -9.72 32.00 9.83
C LEU A 458 -9.48 32.73 8.52
N ASP A 459 -8.80 33.88 8.60
CA ASP A 459 -8.55 34.79 7.47
C ASP A 459 -9.84 35.18 6.71
N GLY A 460 -10.99 35.16 7.39
CA GLY A 460 -12.31 35.42 6.78
C GLY A 460 -12.78 34.37 5.77
N ARG A 461 -12.00 33.31 5.51
CA ARG A 461 -12.29 32.32 4.45
C ARG A 461 -12.49 30.89 4.96
N LEU A 462 -11.73 30.46 5.97
CA LEU A 462 -11.76 29.06 6.43
C LEU A 462 -12.56 28.91 7.72
N LEU A 463 -13.66 28.15 7.64
CA LEU A 463 -14.51 27.83 8.78
C LEU A 463 -14.47 26.33 9.08
N LEU A 464 -14.12 26.00 10.32
CA LEU A 464 -14.11 24.63 10.84
C LEU A 464 -15.27 24.44 11.83
N ILE A 465 -16.17 23.50 11.56
CA ILE A 465 -17.26 23.11 12.46
C ILE A 465 -17.07 21.65 12.84
N ARG A 466 -17.07 21.32 14.13
CA ARG A 466 -16.94 19.95 14.62
C ARG A 466 -18.25 19.45 15.19
N THR A 467 -18.63 18.23 14.85
CA THR A 467 -19.75 17.49 15.45
C THR A 467 -19.21 16.23 16.12
N GLY A 468 -19.02 16.27 17.43
CA GLY A 468 -18.30 15.22 18.16
C GLY A 468 -16.87 15.05 17.65
N LYS A 469 -16.56 13.90 17.03
CA LYS A 469 -15.23 13.60 16.45
C LYS A 469 -15.09 14.02 14.99
N GLN A 470 -16.19 14.30 14.30
CA GLN A 470 -16.16 14.67 12.87
C GLN A 470 -15.88 16.16 12.71
N VAL A 471 -15.12 16.52 11.68
CA VAL A 471 -14.84 17.90 11.32
C VAL A 471 -15.40 18.19 9.93
N HIS A 472 -16.15 19.28 9.84
CA HIS A 472 -16.76 19.83 8.64
C HIS A 472 -16.03 21.11 8.26
N VAL A 473 -15.62 21.19 7.01
CA VAL A 473 -14.81 22.29 6.48
C VAL A 473 -15.63 23.09 5.51
N PHE A 474 -15.70 24.40 5.75
CA PHE A 474 -16.39 25.35 4.92
C PHE A 474 -15.43 26.42 4.42
N GLU A 475 -15.62 26.81 3.16
CA GLU A 475 -14.94 27.95 2.55
C GLU A 475 -15.96 29.06 2.36
N VAL A 476 -15.77 30.16 3.08
CA VAL A 476 -16.58 31.38 2.96
C VAL A 476 -16.06 32.17 1.77
N LYS A 477 -16.97 32.48 0.83
CA LYS A 477 -16.68 33.19 -0.41
C LYS A 477 -16.82 34.69 -0.30
#